data_AF-A0A821MC18-F1
#
_entry.id   AF-A0A821MC18-F1
#
_cell.length_a   1.000
_cell.length_b   1.000
_cell.length_c   1.000
_cell.angle_alpha   90.00
_cell.angle_beta   90.00
_cell.angle_gamma   90.00
#
_symmetry.space_group_name_H-M   'P 1'
#
loop_
_entity.id
_entity.type
_entity.pdbx_description
1 polymer ?
#
loop_
_entity_poly.entity_id
_entity_poly.type
_entity_poly.pdbx_seq_one_letter_code
_entity_poly.pdbx_strand_id
1 'polypeptide(L)'
;PYHPQTNGVVEPFNASMVVQISKLQQKHHNNWNDYLDAVVFAYNSSKHKTTQYSPFELFFGRSPKLPIDSPPQYYQFDRPSNYFVHLQKIFQVYHQQAKLNIMNQQRYHEKYYDYNRRDPHYNVGDCVFTKIFAARGKLGPRYSTEPKIIVQINHPTYTVRHEPTGLEHSYHVSDLRPVTLTYVDNDSI
;
A
#
# COMPACT_ATOMS: atom_id res chain seq x y z
N PRO A 1 0.35 16.89 -6.64
CA PRO A 1 0.20 15.47 -7.07
C PRO A 1 0.15 14.53 -5.85
N TYR A 2 -1.04 14.02 -5.50
CA TYR A 2 -1.25 13.04 -4.42
C TYR A 2 -1.37 11.65 -5.04
N HIS A 3 -0.27 10.90 -5.09
CA HIS A 3 -0.27 9.50 -5.54
C HIS A 3 0.39 8.61 -4.47
N PRO A 4 -0.36 8.19 -3.44
CA PRO A 4 0.17 7.39 -2.32
C PRO A 4 0.87 6.09 -2.76
N GLN A 5 0.50 5.56 -3.93
CA GLN A 5 1.13 4.36 -4.49
C GLN A 5 2.65 4.52 -4.74
N THR A 6 3.18 5.74 -4.86
CA THR A 6 4.62 5.98 -5.03
C THR A 6 5.43 5.70 -3.75
N ASN A 7 4.82 5.80 -2.56
CA ASN A 7 5.46 5.49 -1.27
C ASN A 7 5.02 4.11 -0.72
N GLY A 8 4.89 3.13 -1.61
CA GLY A 8 4.23 1.85 -1.34
C GLY A 8 4.83 0.95 -0.24
N VAL A 9 6.02 1.24 0.28
CA VAL A 9 6.66 0.43 1.35
C VAL A 9 6.39 1.01 2.76
N VAL A 10 6.35 2.33 2.90
CA VAL A 10 6.20 3.00 4.21
C VAL A 10 4.73 3.07 4.61
N GLU A 11 3.83 3.26 3.66
CA GLU A 11 2.40 3.37 3.96
C GLU A 11 1.80 2.11 4.60
N PRO A 12 2.08 0.87 4.12
CA PRO A 12 1.59 -0.34 4.77
C PRO A 12 2.17 -0.57 6.16
N PHE A 13 3.43 -0.18 6.37
CA PHE A 13 4.10 -0.24 7.67
C PHE A 13 3.40 0.67 8.69
N ASN A 14 3.24 1.95 8.35
CA ASN A 14 2.57 2.93 9.20
C ASN A 14 1.13 2.53 9.49
N ALA A 15 0.38 2.07 8.48
CA ALA A 15 -0.98 1.58 8.66
C ALA A 15 -1.05 0.40 9.64
N SER A 16 -0.11 -0.55 9.54
CA SER A 16 -0.05 -1.71 10.45
C SER A 16 0.23 -1.29 11.89
N MET A 17 1.17 -0.37 12.10
CA MET A 17 1.47 0.17 13.44
C MET A 17 0.27 0.88 14.06
N VAL A 18 -0.40 1.76 13.30
CA VAL A 18 -1.58 2.49 13.79
C VAL A 18 -2.68 1.53 14.22
N VAL A 19 -2.93 0.46 13.45
CA VAL A 19 -3.94 -0.55 13.80
C VAL A 19 -3.56 -1.31 15.08
N GLN A 20 -2.30 -1.69 15.25
CA GLN A 20 -1.84 -2.41 16.44
C GLN A 20 -1.93 -1.53 17.70
N ILE A 21 -1.45 -0.28 17.62
CA ILE A 21 -1.53 0.70 18.71
C ILE A 21 -3.00 0.96 19.08
N SER A 22 -3.86 1.17 18.08
CA SER A 22 -5.29 1.45 18.30
C SER A 22 -6.01 0.32 19.06
N LYS A 23 -5.59 -0.94 18.85
CA LYS A 23 -6.13 -2.09 19.60
C LYS A 23 -5.71 -2.11 21.06
N LEU A 24 -4.51 -1.62 21.38
CA LEU A 24 -3.98 -1.57 22.75
C LEU A 24 -4.51 -0.38 23.55
N GLN A 25 -4.88 0.71 22.87
CA GLN A 25 -5.39 1.94 23.48
C GLN A 25 -6.84 1.88 24.00
N GLN A 26 -7.53 0.73 23.96
CA GLN A 26 -8.97 0.60 24.28
C GLN A 26 -9.42 1.16 25.64
N LYS A 27 -8.49 1.45 26.58
CA LYS A 27 -8.81 2.00 27.91
C LYS A 27 -8.30 3.43 28.16
N HIS A 28 -7.22 3.87 27.52
CA HIS A 28 -6.63 5.21 27.72
C HIS A 28 -6.03 5.75 26.41
N HIS A 29 -6.65 6.80 25.87
CA HIS A 29 -6.35 7.35 24.54
C HIS A 29 -5.01 8.10 24.42
N ASN A 30 -4.25 8.29 25.50
CA ASN A 30 -3.08 9.18 25.50
C ASN A 30 -1.71 8.50 25.75
N ASN A 31 -1.69 7.17 25.85
CA ASN A 31 -0.49 6.41 26.23
C ASN A 31 0.11 5.59 25.07
N TRP A 32 -0.08 6.03 23.82
CA TRP A 32 0.41 5.26 22.66
C TRP A 32 1.92 5.03 22.68
N ASN A 33 2.69 5.99 23.24
CA ASN A 33 4.14 5.91 23.39
C ASN A 33 4.56 4.68 24.22
N ASP A 34 3.82 4.38 25.28
CA ASP A 34 4.12 3.27 26.20
C ASP A 34 4.02 1.90 25.49
N TYR A 35 3.22 1.84 24.42
CA TYR A 35 3.00 0.61 23.64
C TYR A 35 3.90 0.51 22.41
N LEU A 36 4.65 1.56 22.06
CA LEU A 36 5.41 1.62 20.81
C LEU A 36 6.45 0.50 20.73
N ASP A 37 7.25 0.32 21.78
CA ASP A 37 8.28 -0.71 21.81
C ASP A 37 7.70 -2.12 21.67
N ALA A 38 6.58 -2.39 22.36
CA ALA A 38 5.88 -3.66 22.28
C ALA A 38 5.32 -3.93 20.88
N VAL A 39 4.73 -2.91 20.24
CA VAL A 39 4.19 -2.98 18.88
C VAL A 39 5.31 -3.18 17.85
N VAL A 40 6.41 -2.44 17.96
CA VAL A 40 7.57 -2.60 17.08
C VAL A 40 8.17 -3.99 17.23
N PHE A 41 8.31 -4.48 18.45
CA PHE A 41 8.78 -5.84 18.70
C PHE A 41 7.82 -6.88 18.10
N ALA A 42 6.52 -6.75 18.31
CA ALA A 42 5.50 -7.63 17.74
C ALA A 42 5.55 -7.63 16.21
N TYR A 43 5.69 -6.45 15.59
CA TYR A 43 5.79 -6.30 14.14
C TYR A 43 7.06 -6.98 13.58
N ASN A 44 8.20 -6.78 14.24
CA ASN A 44 9.48 -7.35 13.83
C ASN A 44 9.57 -8.86 14.07
N SER A 45 8.85 -9.38 15.05
CA SER A 45 8.83 -10.81 15.40
C SER A 45 7.74 -11.63 14.70
N SER A 46 6.69 -10.97 14.19
CA SER A 46 5.60 -11.64 13.48
C SER A 46 5.97 -11.94 12.03
N LYS A 47 5.55 -13.11 11.53
CA LYS A 47 5.71 -13.47 10.12
C LYS A 47 4.83 -12.61 9.23
N HIS A 48 5.41 -12.03 8.18
CA HIS A 48 4.66 -11.23 7.22
C HIS A 48 4.14 -12.11 6.09
N LYS A 49 2.91 -11.85 5.61
CA LYS A 49 2.25 -12.68 4.59
C LYS A 49 3.03 -12.73 3.26
N THR A 50 3.68 -11.64 2.87
CA THR A 50 4.39 -11.55 1.59
C THR A 50 5.72 -12.32 1.61
N THR A 51 6.50 -12.18 2.68
CA THR A 51 7.81 -12.83 2.81
C THR A 51 7.69 -14.24 3.38
N GLN A 52 6.63 -14.53 4.15
CA GLN A 52 6.45 -15.70 5.03
C GLN A 52 7.47 -15.82 6.17
N TYR A 53 8.28 -14.77 6.37
CA TYR A 53 9.27 -14.65 7.43
C TYR A 53 9.02 -13.36 8.21
N SER A 54 9.46 -13.33 9.47
CA SER A 54 9.51 -12.09 10.24
C SER A 54 10.73 -11.23 9.81
N PRO A 55 10.65 -9.90 9.91
CA PRO A 55 11.82 -9.03 9.71
C PRO A 55 13.01 -9.45 10.58
N PHE A 56 12.75 -9.87 11.82
CA PHE A 56 13.78 -10.36 12.74
C PHE A 56 14.51 -11.60 12.18
N GLU A 57 13.78 -12.58 11.64
CA GLU A 57 14.39 -13.77 11.03
C GLU A 57 15.24 -13.42 9.82
N LEU A 58 14.76 -12.53 8.95
CA LEU A 58 15.49 -12.10 7.76
C LEU A 58 16.77 -11.30 8.09
N PHE A 59 16.78 -10.60 9.22
CA PHE A 59 17.90 -9.77 9.65
C PHE A 59 18.91 -10.53 10.52
N PHE A 60 18.46 -11.38 11.44
CA PHE A 60 19.32 -12.10 12.39
C PHE A 60 19.56 -13.57 12.05
N GLY A 61 18.87 -14.13 11.06
CA GLY A 61 18.99 -15.54 10.68
C GLY A 61 18.48 -16.50 11.76
N ARG A 62 17.66 -16.03 12.69
CA ARG A 62 17.09 -16.83 13.78
C ARG A 62 15.73 -16.28 14.19
N SER A 63 14.88 -17.11 14.76
CA SER A 63 13.60 -16.64 15.30
C SER A 63 13.82 -15.80 16.57
N PRO A 64 12.98 -14.78 16.81
CA PRO A 64 12.99 -13.99 18.04
C PRO A 64 12.68 -14.90 19.24
N LYS A 65 13.30 -14.62 20.38
CA LYS A 65 13.00 -15.32 21.64
C LYS A 65 11.90 -14.57 22.38
N LEU A 66 10.76 -15.21 22.58
CA LEU A 66 9.68 -14.68 23.41
C LEU A 66 9.81 -15.23 24.85
N PRO A 67 9.31 -14.51 25.87
CA PRO A 67 9.31 -14.98 27.25
C PRO A 67 8.60 -16.33 27.47
N ILE A 68 7.66 -16.68 26.58
CA ILE A 68 6.90 -17.94 26.62
C ILE A 68 7.64 -19.10 25.93
N ASP A 69 8.67 -18.80 25.13
CA ASP A 69 9.35 -19.84 24.36
C ASP A 69 10.24 -20.67 25.27
N SER A 70 10.24 -21.99 25.05
CA SER A 70 11.23 -22.88 25.68
C SER A 70 12.65 -22.41 25.33
N PRO A 71 13.64 -22.59 26.24
CA PRO A 71 15.02 -22.21 25.94
C PRO A 71 15.44 -22.84 24.60
N PRO A 72 15.90 -22.03 23.63
CA PRO A 72 16.20 -22.55 22.32
C PRO A 72 17.35 -23.54 22.39
N GLN A 73 17.31 -24.55 21.52
CA GLN A 73 18.48 -25.36 21.26
C GLN A 73 19.56 -24.44 20.69
N TYR A 74 20.61 -24.21 21.47
CA TYR A 74 21.76 -23.47 21.00
C TYR A 74 22.53 -24.35 20.03
N TYR A 75 22.76 -23.83 18.83
CA TYR A 75 23.75 -24.42 17.96
C TYR A 75 25.13 -24.26 18.63
N GLN A 76 25.72 -25.39 19.00
CA GLN A 76 27.08 -25.41 19.52
C GLN A 76 28.04 -25.39 18.33
N PHE A 77 28.94 -24.42 18.32
CA PHE A 77 29.98 -24.30 17.30
C PHE A 77 31.33 -24.34 17.97
N ASP A 78 32.22 -25.22 17.49
CA ASP A 78 33.57 -25.36 18.04
C ASP A 78 34.43 -24.09 17.84
N ARG A 79 34.11 -23.30 16.80
CA ARG A 79 34.82 -22.08 16.44
C ARG A 79 33.86 -21.00 15.94
N PRO A 80 34.14 -19.70 16.20
CA PRO A 80 33.36 -18.60 15.65
C PRO A 80 33.23 -18.60 14.12
N SER A 81 34.25 -19.09 13.40
CA SER A 81 34.23 -19.24 11.95
C SER A 81 33.11 -20.17 11.47
N ASN A 82 32.82 -21.23 12.23
CA ASN A 82 31.77 -22.20 11.88
C ASN A 82 30.38 -21.57 12.04
N TYR A 83 30.20 -20.72 13.05
CA TYR A 83 28.98 -19.94 13.22
C TYR A 83 28.77 -18.97 12.04
N PHE A 84 29.82 -18.26 11.62
CA PHE A 84 29.72 -17.34 10.48
C PHE A 84 29.32 -18.07 9.18
N VAL A 85 29.97 -19.20 8.88
CA VAL A 85 29.62 -20.03 7.71
C VAL A 85 28.18 -20.54 7.79
N HIS A 86 27.73 -20.92 8.99
CA HIS A 86 26.35 -21.33 9.21
C HIS A 86 25.35 -20.18 8.97
N LEU A 87 25.62 -18.99 9.50
CA LEU A 87 24.80 -17.80 9.27
C LEU A 87 24.73 -17.43 7.79
N GLN A 88 25.84 -17.49 7.06
CA GLN A 88 25.86 -17.21 5.62
C GLN A 88 24.91 -18.17 4.88
N LYS A 89 24.92 -19.46 5.20
CA LYS A 89 24.01 -20.44 4.61
C LYS A 89 22.55 -20.15 4.96
N ILE A 90 22.27 -19.80 6.22
CA ILE A 90 20.91 -19.43 6.64
C ILE A 90 20.42 -18.20 5.86
N PHE A 91 21.21 -17.13 5.79
CA PHE A 91 20.81 -15.92 5.09
C PHE A 91 20.58 -16.18 3.61
N GLN A 92 21.43 -16.98 2.97
CA GLN A 92 21.21 -17.40 1.59
C GLN A 92 19.84 -18.06 1.41
N VAL A 93 19.51 -19.05 2.24
CA VAL A 93 18.22 -19.76 2.17
C VAL A 93 17.05 -18.81 2.44
N TYR A 94 17.13 -18.03 3.51
CA TYR A 94 16.05 -17.12 3.94
C TYR A 94 15.79 -16.04 2.90
N HIS A 95 16.83 -15.39 2.39
CA HIS A 95 16.69 -14.33 1.39
C HIS A 95 16.23 -14.88 0.04
N GLN A 96 16.73 -16.04 -0.38
CA GLN A 96 16.25 -16.71 -1.61
C GLN A 96 14.76 -17.05 -1.51
N GLN A 97 14.35 -17.69 -0.42
CA GLN A 97 12.95 -18.07 -0.23
C GLN A 97 12.04 -16.85 -0.09
N ALA A 98 12.46 -15.84 0.68
CA ALA A 98 11.71 -14.58 0.81
C ALA A 98 11.55 -13.88 -0.54
N LYS A 99 12.61 -13.85 -1.37
CA LYS A 99 12.54 -13.29 -2.72
C LYS A 99 11.54 -14.05 -3.60
N LEU A 100 11.56 -15.39 -3.57
CA LEU A 100 10.60 -16.21 -4.31
C LEU A 100 9.16 -15.95 -3.84
N ASN A 101 8.94 -15.86 -2.53
CA ASN A 101 7.62 -15.58 -1.96
C ASN A 101 7.12 -14.19 -2.39
N ILE A 102 7.98 -13.16 -2.34
CA ILE A 102 7.66 -11.82 -2.83
C ILE A 102 7.29 -11.86 -4.31
N MET A 103 8.09 -12.51 -5.15
CA MET A 103 7.82 -12.62 -6.59
C MET A 103 6.50 -13.35 -6.89
N ASN A 104 6.20 -14.42 -6.17
CA ASN A 104 4.93 -15.15 -6.31
C ASN A 104 3.74 -14.29 -5.87
N GLN A 105 3.88 -13.58 -4.76
CA GLN A 105 2.84 -12.68 -4.27
C GLN A 105 2.62 -11.50 -5.22
N GLN A 106 3.69 -10.93 -5.79
CA GLN A 106 3.61 -9.91 -6.85
C GLN A 106 2.86 -10.43 -8.08
N ARG A 107 3.25 -11.59 -8.63
CA ARG A 107 2.57 -12.22 -9.77
C ARG A 107 1.10 -12.51 -9.49
N TYR A 108 0.78 -12.95 -8.27
CA TYR A 108 -0.61 -13.12 -7.84
C TYR A 108 -1.33 -11.78 -7.87
N HIS A 109 -0.77 -10.73 -7.26
CA HIS A 109 -1.39 -9.41 -7.25
C HIS A 109 -1.53 -8.80 -8.65
N GLU A 110 -0.55 -8.95 -9.53
CA GLU A 110 -0.60 -8.52 -10.93
C GLU A 110 -1.76 -9.20 -11.67
N LYS A 111 -1.85 -10.54 -11.61
CA LYS A 111 -2.96 -11.28 -12.24
C LYS A 111 -4.33 -10.84 -11.75
N TYR A 112 -4.48 -10.65 -10.43
CA TYR A 112 -5.74 -10.19 -9.85
C TYR A 112 -6.05 -8.74 -10.20
N TYR A 113 -5.02 -7.89 -10.26
CA TYR A 113 -5.15 -6.49 -10.64
C TYR A 113 -5.58 -6.37 -12.09
N ASP A 114 -4.89 -7.07 -13.01
CA ASP A 114 -5.17 -7.05 -14.43
C ASP A 114 -6.54 -7.65 -14.77
N TYR A 115 -6.94 -8.75 -14.12
CA TYR A 115 -8.22 -9.42 -14.38
C TYR A 115 -9.44 -8.51 -14.17
N ASN A 116 -9.38 -7.61 -13.18
CA ASN A 116 -10.48 -6.70 -12.87
C ASN A 116 -10.31 -5.29 -13.45
N ARG A 117 -9.20 -5.01 -14.14
CA ARG A 117 -8.91 -3.66 -14.62
C ARG A 117 -9.68 -3.38 -15.90
N ARG A 118 -10.52 -2.35 -15.83
CA ARG A 118 -10.98 -1.63 -17.02
C ARG A 118 -9.95 -0.54 -17.29
N ASP A 119 -9.43 -0.48 -18.51
CA ASP A 119 -8.47 0.53 -18.92
C ASP A 119 -9.09 1.49 -19.95
N PRO A 120 -9.91 2.45 -19.48
CA PRO A 120 -10.59 3.37 -20.37
C PRO A 120 -9.57 4.29 -21.04
N HIS A 121 -9.71 4.42 -22.36
CA HIS A 121 -8.94 5.36 -23.16
C HIS A 121 -9.82 6.57 -23.45
N TYR A 122 -9.23 7.76 -23.31
CA TYR A 122 -9.91 9.01 -23.57
C TYR A 122 -9.15 9.82 -24.61
N ASN A 123 -9.88 10.63 -25.37
CA ASN A 123 -9.34 11.51 -26.39
C ASN A 123 -9.27 12.96 -25.89
N VAL A 124 -8.43 13.76 -26.54
CA VAL A 124 -8.43 15.22 -26.33
C VAL A 124 -9.80 15.75 -26.72
N GLY A 125 -10.39 16.56 -25.85
CA GLY A 125 -11.76 17.07 -26.00
C GLY A 125 -12.83 16.29 -25.24
N ASP A 126 -12.53 15.09 -24.72
CA ASP A 126 -13.51 14.33 -23.94
C ASP A 126 -13.81 15.00 -22.60
N CYS A 127 -15.10 15.01 -22.23
CA CYS A 127 -15.58 15.47 -20.93
C CYS A 127 -15.50 14.35 -19.90
N VAL A 128 -14.81 14.62 -18.79
CA VAL A 128 -14.60 13.69 -17.68
C VAL A 128 -14.86 14.35 -16.32
N PHE A 129 -15.36 13.56 -15.37
CA PHE A 129 -15.39 13.95 -13.97
C PHE A 129 -14.08 13.54 -13.27
N THR A 130 -13.52 14.43 -12.47
CA THR A 130 -12.27 14.19 -11.72
C THR A 130 -12.54 13.83 -10.27
N LYS A 131 -11.81 12.87 -9.72
CA LYS A 131 -11.91 12.51 -8.30
C LYS A 131 -11.52 13.66 -7.38
N ILE A 132 -12.29 13.85 -6.31
CA ILE A 132 -12.03 14.86 -5.28
C ILE A 132 -11.16 14.24 -4.19
N PHE A 133 -9.97 14.83 -3.96
CA PHE A 133 -9.02 14.37 -2.94
C PHE A 133 -9.10 15.14 -1.61
N ALA A 134 -9.85 16.25 -1.57
CA ALA A 134 -10.04 17.02 -0.34
C ALA A 134 -10.80 16.22 0.73
N ALA A 135 -10.54 16.54 2.01
CA ALA A 135 -11.21 15.90 3.13
C ALA A 135 -12.74 16.05 2.99
N ARG A 136 -13.43 14.94 2.76
CA ARG A 136 -14.89 14.87 2.60
C ARG A 136 -15.52 14.17 3.79
N GLY A 137 -16.72 14.60 4.18
CA GLY A 137 -17.58 13.81 5.05
C GLY A 137 -17.87 12.43 4.43
N LYS A 138 -18.24 11.43 5.25
CA LYS A 138 -18.47 10.04 4.82
C LYS A 138 -19.43 9.92 3.60
N LEU A 139 -20.38 10.86 3.49
CA LEU A 139 -21.41 10.94 2.44
C LEU A 139 -21.13 11.96 1.33
N GLY A 140 -19.99 12.67 1.34
CA GLY A 140 -19.68 13.67 0.33
C GLY A 140 -19.41 13.07 -1.07
N PRO A 141 -19.67 13.84 -2.14
CA PRO A 141 -19.44 13.40 -3.52
C PRO A 141 -17.98 12.98 -3.73
N ARG A 142 -17.77 11.91 -4.51
CA ARG A 142 -16.44 11.34 -4.77
C ARG A 142 -15.74 11.96 -5.99
N TYR A 143 -16.51 12.52 -6.91
CA TYR A 143 -16.05 13.13 -8.15
C TYR A 143 -16.58 14.56 -8.24
N SER A 144 -15.93 15.39 -9.07
CA SER A 144 -16.37 16.74 -9.35
C SER A 144 -17.80 16.74 -9.87
N THR A 145 -18.56 17.75 -9.46
CA THR A 145 -19.92 18.00 -9.96
C THR A 145 -19.89 18.52 -11.39
N GLU A 146 -18.87 19.32 -11.71
CA GLU A 146 -18.68 19.89 -13.04
C GLU A 146 -17.76 19.00 -13.89
N PRO A 147 -18.11 18.83 -15.18
CA PRO A 147 -17.27 18.12 -16.13
C PRO A 147 -16.03 18.95 -16.46
N LYS A 148 -14.93 18.28 -16.74
CA LYS A 148 -13.68 18.89 -17.16
C LYS A 148 -13.21 18.26 -18.46
N ILE A 149 -12.42 19.00 -19.24
CA ILE A 149 -12.04 18.59 -20.59
C ILE A 149 -10.60 18.05 -20.58
N ILE A 150 -10.36 16.97 -21.31
CA ILE A 150 -9.01 16.45 -21.52
C ILE A 150 -8.29 17.30 -22.56
N VAL A 151 -7.11 17.81 -22.20
CA VAL A 151 -6.29 18.67 -23.07
C VAL A 151 -5.06 17.94 -23.59
N GLN A 152 -4.50 17.02 -22.80
CA GLN A 152 -3.32 16.25 -23.19
C GLN A 152 -3.42 14.80 -22.71
N ILE A 153 -3.02 13.88 -23.59
CA ILE A 153 -2.98 12.44 -23.34
C ILE A 153 -1.54 12.01 -23.05
N ASN A 154 -1.27 11.55 -21.83
CA ASN A 154 0.02 10.94 -21.43
C ASN A 154 -0.27 9.60 -20.70
N HIS A 155 -0.97 8.68 -21.37
CA HIS A 155 -1.49 7.45 -20.75
C HIS A 155 -0.41 6.74 -19.89
N PRO A 156 -0.70 6.39 -18.63
CA PRO A 156 -2.01 6.35 -17.98
C PRO A 156 -2.44 7.65 -17.28
N THR A 157 -1.75 8.77 -17.51
CA THR A 157 -2.07 10.07 -16.91
C THR A 157 -2.62 11.02 -17.97
N TYR A 158 -3.64 11.81 -17.63
CA TYR A 158 -4.25 12.78 -18.53
C TYR A 158 -4.19 14.17 -17.90
N THR A 159 -3.90 15.19 -18.71
CA THR A 159 -4.03 16.58 -18.27
C THR A 159 -5.45 17.04 -18.55
N VAL A 160 -6.11 17.48 -17.49
CA VAL A 160 -7.51 17.85 -17.50
C VAL A 160 -7.64 19.33 -17.14
N ARG A 161 -8.38 20.08 -17.95
CA ARG A 161 -8.64 21.51 -17.77
C ARG A 161 -10.06 21.73 -17.26
N HIS A 162 -10.18 22.60 -16.27
CA HIS A 162 -11.46 23.10 -15.82
C HIS A 162 -11.83 24.37 -16.61
N GLU A 163 -12.90 24.32 -17.40
CA GLU A 163 -13.32 25.44 -18.27
C GLU A 163 -13.55 26.75 -17.51
N PRO A 164 -14.30 26.78 -16.37
CA PRO A 164 -14.56 28.04 -15.67
C PRO A 164 -13.32 28.74 -15.07
N THR A 165 -12.28 27.99 -14.72
CA THR A 165 -11.08 28.54 -14.05
C THR A 165 -9.83 28.51 -14.91
N GLY A 166 -9.85 27.83 -16.06
CA GLY A 166 -8.68 27.60 -16.91
C GLY A 166 -7.59 26.74 -16.28
N LEU A 167 -7.79 26.23 -15.05
CA LEU A 167 -6.76 25.50 -14.33
C LEU A 167 -6.58 24.09 -14.89
N GLU A 168 -5.33 23.72 -15.15
CA GLU A 168 -4.93 22.40 -15.63
C GLU A 168 -4.30 21.57 -14.52
N HIS A 169 -4.72 20.31 -14.42
CA HIS A 169 -4.18 19.37 -13.46
C HIS A 169 -4.05 17.99 -14.10
N SER A 170 -2.98 17.28 -13.75
CA SER A 170 -2.74 15.91 -14.20
C SER A 170 -3.41 14.90 -13.27
N TYR A 171 -4.17 13.97 -13.83
CA TYR A 171 -4.87 12.90 -13.13
C TYR A 171 -4.55 11.54 -13.75
N HIS A 172 -4.42 10.52 -12.92
CA HIS A 172 -4.32 9.14 -13.41
C HIS A 172 -5.69 8.69 -13.97
N VAL A 173 -5.68 7.81 -14.98
CA VAL A 173 -6.88 7.28 -15.67
C VAL A 173 -7.91 6.71 -14.70
N SER A 174 -7.46 6.10 -13.60
CA SER A 174 -8.32 5.53 -12.55
C SER A 174 -9.07 6.56 -11.71
N ASP A 175 -8.64 7.82 -11.75
CA ASP A 175 -9.26 8.94 -11.03
C ASP A 175 -10.20 9.76 -11.92
N LEU A 176 -10.41 9.32 -13.17
CA LEU A 176 -11.34 9.90 -14.13
C LEU A 176 -12.56 9.02 -14.32
N ARG A 177 -13.70 9.66 -14.63
CA ARG A 177 -14.90 8.96 -15.11
C ARG A 177 -15.46 9.66 -16.34
N PRO A 178 -15.95 8.91 -17.33
CA PRO A 178 -16.62 9.51 -18.48
C PRO A 178 -17.91 10.19 -18.03
N VAL A 179 -18.26 11.30 -18.68
CA VAL A 179 -19.61 11.87 -18.57
C VAL A 179 -20.53 11.01 -19.44
N THR A 180 -21.27 10.09 -18.84
CA THR A 180 -22.39 9.45 -19.54
C THR A 180 -23.49 10.48 -19.71
N LEU A 181 -23.76 10.86 -20.96
CA LEU A 181 -24.90 11.68 -21.35
C LEU A 181 -26.22 10.93 -21.05
N THR A 182 -26.63 10.84 -19.79
CA THR A 182 -28.06 10.75 -19.48
C THR A 182 -28.57 12.18 -19.41
N TYR A 183 -28.71 12.75 -20.60
CA TYR A 183 -29.40 14.00 -20.85
C TYR A 183 -30.88 13.73 -20.58
N VAL A 184 -31.32 14.04 -19.36
CA VAL A 184 -32.75 14.26 -19.10
C VAL A 184 -32.95 15.74 -19.35
N ASP A 185 -33.32 16.08 -20.59
CA ASP A 185 -34.11 17.26 -20.86
C ASP A 185 -35.31 17.25 -19.90
N ASN A 186 -35.27 18.13 -18.91
CA ASN A 186 -36.47 18.57 -18.20
C ASN A 186 -36.52 20.09 -18.33
N ASP A 187 -36.69 20.54 -19.56
CA ASP A 187 -37.33 21.81 -19.87
C ASP A 187 -38.28 21.58 -21.05
N SER A 188 -39.53 21.25 -20.72
CA SER A 188 -40.68 21.40 -21.62
C SER A 188 -41.98 21.42 -20.79
N ILE A 189 -42.46 22.67 -20.61
CA ILE A 189 -43.79 23.16 -20.18
C ILE A 189 -44.02 23.26 -18.66
#